data_AF-A0A2U3KNT9-F1
#
_entry.id   AF-A0A2U3KNT9-F1
#
_cell.length_a   1.000
_cell.length_b   1.000
_cell.length_c   1.000
_cell.angle_alpha   90.00
_cell.angle_beta   90.00
_cell.angle_gamma   90.00
#
_symmetry.space_group_name_H-M   'P 1'
#
loop_
_entity.id
_entity.type
_entity.pdbx_description
1 polymer ?
#
loop_
_entity_poly.entity_id
_entity_poly.type
_entity_poly.pdbx_seq_one_letter_code
_entity_poly.pdbx_strand_id
1 'polypeptide(L)'
;MYGDVLDPFVIQDGWFVIDFPSMLVKPDSDLAPGNRQCVQATIDRLGLNDEGTCLKSRVKWPTDYCSNDISLDYFRRHAPFIVAELERQDLLATIREVFIT
;
A
#
# COMPACT_ATOMS: atom_id res chain seq x y z
N MET A 1 -17.83 -19.37 -1.87
CA MET A 1 -17.83 -18.44 -0.71
C MET A 1 -16.44 -17.84 -0.60
N TYR A 2 -16.34 -16.52 -0.41
CA TYR A 2 -15.09 -15.80 -0.10
C TYR A 2 -14.92 -15.70 1.43
N GLY A 3 -14.96 -16.84 2.13
CA GLY A 3 -14.90 -16.86 3.61
C GLY A 3 -13.53 -16.51 4.19
N ASP A 4 -12.54 -16.34 3.32
CA ASP A 4 -11.12 -16.07 3.59
C ASP A 4 -10.73 -14.61 3.32
N VAL A 5 -11.63 -13.79 2.79
CA VAL A 5 -11.44 -12.34 2.59
C VAL A 5 -11.91 -11.59 3.82
N LEU A 6 -11.06 -10.72 4.36
CA LEU A 6 -11.39 -9.85 5.48
C LEU A 6 -12.48 -8.85 5.10
N ASP A 7 -13.45 -8.68 5.99
CA ASP A 7 -14.47 -7.64 5.87
C ASP A 7 -13.82 -6.25 6.09
N PRO A 8 -13.96 -5.29 5.15
CA PRO A 8 -13.40 -3.95 5.33
C PRO A 8 -13.87 -3.22 6.59
N PHE A 9 -15.02 -3.57 7.17
CA PHE A 9 -15.51 -2.98 8.42
C PHE A 9 -14.79 -3.51 9.68
N VAL A 10 -13.99 -4.58 9.58
CA VAL A 10 -13.21 -5.12 10.71
C VAL A 10 -11.71 -4.88 10.57
N ILE A 11 -11.24 -4.47 9.39
CA ILE A 11 -9.84 -4.14 9.15
C ILE A 11 -9.46 -2.92 9.98
N GLN A 12 -8.29 -2.97 10.62
CA GLN A 12 -7.75 -1.84 11.39
C GLN A 12 -6.54 -1.24 10.68
N ASP A 13 -6.21 0.00 11.06
CA ASP A 13 -4.99 0.66 10.64
C ASP A 13 -3.76 -0.20 11.00
N GLY A 14 -2.79 -0.25 10.09
CA GLY A 14 -1.58 -1.06 10.26
C GLY A 14 -1.80 -2.56 10.08
N TRP A 15 -2.93 -3.04 9.56
CA TRP A 15 -3.05 -4.45 9.16
C TRP A 15 -2.39 -4.72 7.81
N PHE A 16 -2.66 -3.84 6.84
CA PHE A 16 -2.07 -3.86 5.51
C PHE A 16 -1.03 -2.76 5.44
N VAL A 17 0.20 -3.09 5.05
CA VAL A 17 1.31 -2.14 4.91
C VAL A 17 1.90 -2.21 3.53
N ILE A 18 2.48 -1.11 3.07
CA ILE A 18 3.18 -1.05 1.78
C ILE A 18 4.67 -1.33 1.99
N ASP A 19 5.21 -2.22 1.17
CA ASP A 19 6.63 -2.44 1.01
C ASP A 19 7.17 -1.48 -0.06
N PHE A 20 8.01 -0.52 0.32
CA PHE A 20 8.67 0.38 -0.61
C PHE A 20 10.08 -0.14 -0.97
N PRO A 21 10.54 -0.01 -2.22
CA PRO A 21 9.86 0.63 -3.37
C PRO A 21 8.99 -0.30 -4.21
N SER A 22 8.87 -1.58 -3.85
CA SER A 22 8.16 -2.59 -4.65
C SER A 22 6.66 -2.27 -4.84
N MET A 23 6.09 -1.44 -3.96
CA MET A 23 4.67 -1.07 -3.89
C MET A 23 3.76 -2.27 -3.59
N LEU A 24 4.33 -3.39 -3.14
CA LEU A 24 3.56 -4.56 -2.73
C LEU A 24 2.89 -4.28 -1.39
N VAL A 25 1.65 -4.74 -1.22
CA VAL A 25 1.00 -4.77 0.10
C VAL A 25 1.30 -6.09 0.76
N LYS A 26 1.66 -6.04 2.04
CA LYS A 26 1.95 -7.19 2.89
C LYS A 26 1.24 -7.01 4.24
N PRO A 27 1.02 -8.09 5.01
CA PRO A 27 0.61 -7.94 6.40
C PRO A 27 1.70 -7.27 7.22
N ASP A 28 1.31 -6.47 8.21
CA ASP A 28 2.26 -5.90 9.17
C ASP A 28 2.94 -7.00 10.01
N SER A 29 4.23 -6.80 10.30
CA SER A 29 5.07 -7.76 10.99
C SER A 29 4.75 -7.93 12.47
N ASP A 30 3.98 -7.02 13.06
CA ASP A 30 3.62 -7.02 14.47
C ASP A 30 2.22 -7.60 14.71
N LEU A 31 1.50 -7.97 13.64
CA LEU A 31 0.22 -8.66 13.76
C LEU A 31 0.36 -10.04 14.41
N ALA A 32 -0.63 -10.37 15.26
CA ALA A 32 -0.83 -11.72 15.73
C ALA A 32 -0.90 -12.71 14.55
N PRO A 33 -0.36 -13.94 14.69
CA PRO A 33 -0.26 -14.89 13.58
C PRO A 33 -1.56 -15.14 12.81
N GLY A 34 -2.70 -15.21 13.53
CA GLY A 34 -4.01 -15.38 12.90
C GLY A 34 -4.40 -14.20 11.99
N ASN A 35 -4.26 -12.97 12.48
CA ASN A 35 -4.56 -11.77 11.69
C ASN A 35 -3.63 -11.66 10.49
N ARG A 36 -2.33 -11.95 10.68
CA ARG A 36 -1.35 -11.98 9.59
C ARG A 36 -1.75 -12.94 8.47
N GLN A 37 -2.20 -14.14 8.83
CA GLN A 37 -2.67 -15.14 7.88
C GLN A 37 -3.93 -14.68 7.14
N CYS A 38 -4.91 -14.09 7.84
CA CYS A 38 -6.12 -13.56 7.22
C CYS A 38 -5.84 -12.41 6.26
N VAL A 39 -4.93 -11.50 6.63
CA VAL A 39 -4.49 -10.41 5.76
C VAL A 39 -3.78 -10.95 4.53
N GLN A 40 -2.84 -11.90 4.69
CA GLN A 40 -2.17 -12.53 3.55
C GLN A 40 -3.15 -13.25 2.63
N ALA A 41 -4.08 -14.02 3.18
CA ALA A 41 -5.12 -14.69 2.41
C ALA A 41 -5.98 -13.69 1.63
N THR A 42 -6.31 -12.54 2.23
CA THR A 42 -7.04 -11.46 1.55
C THR A 42 -6.24 -10.87 0.39
N ILE A 43 -4.94 -10.61 0.59
CA ILE A 43 -4.03 -10.09 -0.43
C ILE A 43 -3.99 -11.04 -1.64
N ASP A 44 -3.77 -12.32 -1.38
CA ASP A 44 -3.64 -13.35 -2.42
C ASP A 44 -4.96 -13.59 -3.13
N ARG A 45 -6.07 -13.66 -2.38
CA ARG A 45 -7.41 -13.94 -2.91
C ARG A 45 -7.95 -12.83 -3.79
N LEU A 46 -7.68 -11.58 -3.44
CA LEU A 46 -8.07 -10.41 -4.22
C LEU A 46 -7.04 -10.04 -5.28
N GLY A 47 -5.89 -10.72 -5.32
CA GLY A 47 -4.80 -10.42 -6.24
C GLY A 47 -4.31 -8.98 -6.10
N LEU A 48 -4.23 -8.44 -4.87
CA LEU A 48 -3.95 -7.01 -4.66
C LEU A 48 -2.59 -6.60 -5.26
N ASN A 49 -1.65 -7.55 -5.31
CA ASN A 49 -0.29 -7.36 -5.82
C ASN A 49 -0.11 -7.78 -7.28
N ASP A 50 -1.15 -8.23 -7.97
CA ASP A 50 -1.04 -8.67 -9.35
C ASP A 50 -0.80 -7.47 -10.29
N GLU A 51 0.04 -7.65 -11.31
CA GLU A 51 0.37 -6.59 -12.27
C GLU A 51 -0.85 -6.08 -13.06
N GLY A 52 -1.88 -6.90 -13.20
CA GLY A 52 -3.13 -6.56 -13.88
C GLY A 52 -4.13 -5.79 -13.03
N THR A 53 -3.89 -5.62 -11.73
CA THR A 53 -4.88 -5.13 -10.77
C THR A 53 -4.44 -3.79 -10.13
N CYS A 54 -4.35 -3.75 -8.81
CA CYS A 54 -4.10 -2.56 -8.01
C CYS A 54 -2.65 -2.10 -8.07
N LEU A 55 -1.68 -2.97 -8.42
CA LEU A 55 -0.26 -2.62 -8.39
C LEU A 55 0.09 -1.48 -9.35
N LYS A 56 -0.32 -1.57 -10.62
CA LYS A 56 -0.08 -0.50 -11.61
C LYS A 56 -0.65 0.85 -11.17
N SER A 57 -1.87 0.83 -10.63
CA SER A 57 -2.52 2.02 -10.13
C SER A 57 -1.79 2.61 -8.91
N ARG A 58 -1.27 1.76 -8.02
CA ARG A 58 -0.48 2.19 -6.86
C ARG A 58 0.86 2.80 -7.25
N VAL A 59 1.58 2.21 -8.21
CA VAL A 59 2.89 2.72 -8.68
C VAL A 59 2.77 4.09 -9.34
N LYS A 60 1.68 4.34 -10.09
CA LYS A 60 1.46 5.60 -10.80
C LYS A 60 1.59 6.83 -9.90
N TRP A 61 0.99 6.79 -8.71
CA TRP A 61 0.93 7.96 -7.83
C TRP A 61 2.28 8.45 -7.31
N PRO A 62 3.14 7.61 -6.67
CA PRO A 62 4.48 8.03 -6.29
C PRO A 62 5.33 8.41 -7.52
N THR A 63 5.16 7.75 -8.68
CA THR A 63 5.85 8.17 -9.91
C THR A 63 5.50 9.60 -10.30
N ASP A 64 4.22 9.94 -10.46
CA ASP A 64 3.79 11.30 -10.82
C ASP A 64 4.24 12.34 -9.77
N TYR A 65 4.16 11.98 -8.48
CA TYR A 65 4.60 12.87 -7.41
C TYR A 65 6.10 13.13 -7.48
N CYS A 66 6.91 12.07 -7.68
CA CYS A 66 8.36 12.16 -7.76
C CYS A 66 8.82 12.92 -9.01
N SER A 67 8.10 12.79 -10.13
CA SER A 67 8.31 13.56 -11.36
C SER A 67 7.90 15.04 -11.26
N ASN A 68 7.29 15.46 -10.15
CA ASN A 68 6.68 16.80 -9.96
C ASN A 68 5.46 17.09 -10.83
N ASP A 69 4.82 16.05 -11.38
CA ASP A 69 3.58 16.19 -12.16
C ASP A 69 2.36 16.49 -11.27
N ILE A 70 2.40 16.05 -10.00
CA ILE A 70 1.37 16.32 -9.00
C ILE A 70 1.96 16.83 -7.68
N SER A 71 1.18 17.63 -6.95
CA SER A 71 1.55 18.09 -5.61
C SER A 71 1.32 17.02 -4.53
N LEU A 72 1.94 17.18 -3.36
CA LEU A 72 1.69 16.30 -2.21
C LEU A 72 0.21 16.32 -1.77
N ASP A 73 -0.42 17.50 -1.79
CA ASP A 73 -1.86 17.61 -1.47
C ASP A 73 -2.70 16.79 -2.44
N TYR A 74 -2.42 16.89 -3.73
CA TYR A 74 -3.13 16.13 -4.75
C TYR A 74 -2.91 14.61 -4.56
N PHE A 75 -1.67 14.20 -4.28
CA PHE A 75 -1.34 12.80 -3.99
C PHE A 75 -2.11 12.29 -2.75
N ARG A 76 -2.12 13.05 -1.64
CA ARG A 76 -2.81 12.68 -0.41
C ARG A 76 -4.32 12.53 -0.60
N ARG A 77 -4.96 13.38 -1.40
CA ARG A 77 -6.40 13.31 -1.66
C ARG A 77 -6.81 12.10 -2.51
N HIS A 78 -5.94 11.61 -3.40
CA HIS A 78 -6.30 10.56 -4.36
C HIS A 78 -5.72 9.18 -4.01
N ALA A 79 -4.62 9.12 -3.27
CA ALA A 79 -4.02 7.88 -2.79
C ALA A 79 -3.64 8.00 -1.29
N PRO A 80 -4.63 8.24 -0.41
CA PRO A 80 -4.39 8.52 1.01
C PRO A 80 -3.64 7.38 1.71
N PHE A 81 -3.92 6.13 1.35
CA PHE A 81 -3.23 4.97 1.93
C PHE A 81 -1.72 4.97 1.64
N ILE A 82 -1.30 5.35 0.43
CA ILE A 82 0.13 5.40 0.08
C ILE A 82 0.81 6.53 0.85
N VAL A 83 0.19 7.71 0.93
CA VAL A 83 0.75 8.84 1.66
C VAL A 83 0.83 8.55 3.16
N ALA A 84 -0.18 7.90 3.74
CA ALA A 84 -0.15 7.48 5.13
C ALA A 84 1.00 6.51 5.42
N GLU A 85 1.26 5.55 4.53
CA GLU A 85 2.40 4.63 4.69
C GLU A 85 3.76 5.31 4.47
N LEU A 86 3.87 6.27 3.55
CA LEU A 86 5.09 7.09 3.41
C LEU A 86 5.38 7.91 4.67
N GLU A 87 4.35 8.47 5.30
CA GLU A 87 4.48 9.23 6.55
C GLU A 87 4.81 8.31 7.73
N ARG A 88 4.11 7.18 7.86
CA ARG A 88 4.34 6.20 8.93
C ARG A 88 5.75 5.62 8.92
N GLN A 89 6.33 5.42 7.72
CA GLN A 89 7.66 4.86 7.52
C GLN A 89 8.76 5.93 7.39
N ASP A 90 8.44 7.22 7.56
CA ASP A 90 9.35 8.37 7.41
C ASP A 90 10.08 8.42 6.05
N LEU A 91 9.37 8.01 4.99
CA LEU A 91 9.89 7.93 3.62
C LEU A 91 9.51 9.13 2.76
N LEU A 92 8.61 10.01 3.22
CA LEU A 92 8.07 11.08 2.39
C LEU A 92 9.16 12.04 1.85
N ALA A 93 10.21 12.30 2.62
CA ALA A 93 11.32 13.15 2.22
C ALA A 93 12.28 12.46 1.24
N THR A 94 12.41 11.14 1.31
CA THR A 94 13.43 10.35 0.60
C THR A 94 12.87 9.56 -0.58
N ILE A 95 11.54 9.39 -0.70
CA ILE A 95 10.90 8.55 -1.72
C ILE A 95 11.30 8.94 -3.16
N ARG A 96 11.61 10.22 -3.37
CA ARG A 96 12.07 10.76 -4.66
C ARG A 96 13.41 10.17 -5.08
N GLU A 97 14.30 9.91 -4.14
CA GLU A 97 15.61 9.31 -4.41
C GLU A 97 15.45 7.86 -4.88
N VAL A 98 14.42 7.17 -4.37
CA VAL A 98 14.18 5.75 -4.65
C VAL A 98 13.42 5.53 -5.97
N PHE A 99 12.52 6.44 -6.36
CA PHE A 99 11.66 6.29 -7.54
C PHE A 99 12.20 6.96 -8.82
N ILE A 100 13.21 7.82 -8.73
CA ILE A 100 13.81 8.54 -9.88
C ILE A 100 15.12 7.87 -10.35
N THR A 101 15.58 6.83 -9.66
CA THR A 101 16.74 6.03 -10.05
C THR A 101 16.35 4.91 -11.00
#